data_AF-A0A8T6HJ42-F1
#
_entry.id   AF-A0A8T6HJ42-F1
#
_cell.length_a   1.000
_cell.length_b   1.000
_cell.length_c   1.000
_cell.angle_alpha   90.00
_cell.angle_beta   90.00
_cell.angle_gamma   90.00
#
_symmetry.space_group_name_H-M   'P 1'
#
loop_
_entity.id
_entity.type
_entity.pdbx_description
1 polymer ?
#
loop_
_entity_poly.entity_id
_entity_poly.type
_entity_poly.pdbx_seq_one_letter_code
_entity_poly.pdbx_strand_id
1 'polypeptide(L)'
;MARYTGPVCRICRRAGEKLMLKGERCVGPKCAIDRRNQPPGQRSPRRRKISDYGDRLKEKQKVRKSYGVLERQFQRMFAEANRRPGATGENLLQMLELRLDNV
;
A
#
# COMPACT_ATOMS: atom_id res chain seq x y z
N MET A 1 -0.58 -19.37 3.47
CA MET A 1 0.17 -18.12 3.70
C MET A 1 -0.74 -17.10 4.37
N ALA A 2 -0.28 -16.40 5.41
CA ALA A 2 -1.10 -15.39 6.07
C ALA A 2 -1.23 -14.11 5.21
N ARG A 3 -2.44 -13.56 5.13
CA ARG A 3 -2.76 -12.31 4.41
C ARG A 3 -3.71 -11.44 5.23
N TYR A 4 -3.79 -10.16 4.90
CA TYR A 4 -4.77 -9.27 5.53
C TYR A 4 -6.18 -9.57 5.00
N THR A 5 -7.08 -10.03 5.87
CA THR A 5 -8.48 -10.39 5.53
C THR A 5 -9.49 -9.33 5.97
N GLY A 6 -9.03 -8.23 6.57
CA GLY A 6 -9.90 -7.17 7.09
C GLY A 6 -10.44 -6.21 6.03
N PRO A 7 -11.11 -5.12 6.44
CA PRO A 7 -11.70 -4.15 5.54
C PRO A 7 -10.68 -3.40 4.65
N VAL A 8 -10.56 -3.80 3.37
CA VAL A 8 -9.54 -3.24 2.45
C VAL A 8 -9.78 -1.78 2.04
N CYS A 9 -11.04 -1.33 1.94
CA CYS A 9 -11.34 0.07 1.61
C CYS A 9 -10.88 1.05 2.70
N ARG A 10 -10.73 0.58 3.95
CA ARG A 10 -10.13 1.34 5.05
C ARG A 10 -8.67 1.69 4.77
N ILE A 11 -7.96 0.76 4.13
CA ILE A 11 -6.55 0.93 3.76
C ILE A 11 -6.40 2.01 2.71
N CYS A 12 -7.21 1.94 1.64
CA CYS A 12 -7.24 2.98 0.59
C CYS A 12 -7.48 4.36 1.22
N ARG A 13 -8.52 4.49 2.05
CA ARG A 13 -8.85 5.75 2.75
C ARG A 13 -7.73 6.27 3.66
N ARG A 14 -6.94 5.38 4.28
CA ARG A 14 -5.78 5.76 5.09
C ARG A 14 -4.59 6.20 4.22
N ALA A 15 -4.39 5.55 3.08
CA ALA A 15 -3.38 5.93 2.09
C ALA A 15 -3.73 7.28 1.43
N GLY A 16 -5.02 7.58 1.28
CA GLY A 16 -5.54 8.77 0.60
C GLY A 16 -5.55 8.62 -0.93
N GLU A 17 -5.44 7.38 -1.43
CA GLU A 17 -5.33 7.06 -2.85
C GLU A 17 -6.03 5.73 -3.16
N LYS A 18 -6.42 5.52 -4.42
CA LYS A 18 -7.03 4.27 -4.89
C LYS A 18 -5.97 3.19 -5.08
N LEU A 19 -5.95 2.19 -4.20
CA LEU A 19 -5.04 1.02 -4.30
C LEU A 19 -5.64 -0.16 -5.10
N MET A 20 -6.82 0.01 -5.72
CA MET A 20 -7.48 -0.99 -6.57
C MET A 20 -7.73 -2.40 -5.97
N LEU A 21 -7.72 -2.53 -4.63
CA LEU A 21 -7.84 -3.80 -3.90
C LEU A 21 -9.19 -4.55 -4.05
N LYS A 22 -10.18 -3.98 -4.77
CA LYS A 22 -11.48 -4.62 -5.04
C LYS A 22 -11.83 -4.70 -6.52
N GLY A 23 -10.86 -4.54 -7.43
CA GLY A 23 -11.08 -4.60 -8.87
C GLY A 23 -12.16 -3.61 -9.35
N GLU A 24 -13.17 -4.11 -10.06
CA GLU A 24 -14.24 -3.31 -10.70
C GLU A 24 -14.96 -2.35 -9.75
N ARG A 25 -15.17 -2.76 -8.49
CA ARG A 25 -15.83 -1.90 -7.50
C ARG A 25 -15.04 -0.61 -7.21
N CYS A 26 -13.72 -0.63 -7.38
CA CYS A 26 -12.85 0.53 -7.18
C CYS A 26 -12.92 1.53 -8.34
N VAL A 27 -13.31 1.09 -9.54
CA VAL A 27 -13.52 1.94 -10.72
C VAL A 27 -14.86 2.67 -10.62
N GLY A 28 -15.90 1.98 -10.13
CA GLY A 28 -17.24 2.56 -10.04
C GLY A 28 -17.46 3.57 -8.90
N PRO A 29 -18.63 4.26 -8.88
CA PRO A 29 -18.98 5.31 -7.91
C PRO A 29 -19.22 4.78 -6.49
N LYS A 30 -19.16 3.45 -6.30
CA LYS A 30 -19.26 2.78 -5.01
C LYS A 30 -17.92 2.73 -4.26
N CYS A 31 -16.85 3.26 -4.84
CA CYS A 31 -15.54 3.33 -4.19
C CYS A 31 -15.58 4.23 -2.94
N ALA A 32 -14.96 3.76 -1.86
CA ALA A 32 -14.96 4.49 -0.59
C ALA A 32 -14.12 5.77 -0.63
N ILE A 33 -13.12 5.84 -1.51
CA ILE A 33 -12.30 7.04 -1.74
C ILE A 33 -13.16 8.14 -2.33
N ASP A 34 -13.87 7.87 -3.42
CA ASP A 34 -14.67 8.87 -4.14
C ASP A 34 -15.80 9.42 -3.26
N ARG A 35 -16.41 8.55 -2.44
CA ARG A 35 -17.46 8.97 -1.51
C ARG A 35 -16.92 9.69 -0.27
N ARG A 36 -15.77 9.25 0.25
CA ARG A 36 -15.22 9.68 1.55
C ARG A 36 -13.70 9.64 1.53
N ASN A 37 -13.08 10.65 0.91
CA ASN A 37 -11.62 10.80 0.87
C ASN A 37 -11.06 11.39 2.17
N GLN A 38 -11.31 10.71 3.29
CA GLN A 38 -10.73 11.07 4.58
C GLN A 38 -10.21 9.82 5.29
N PRO A 39 -9.15 9.92 6.12
CA PRO A 39 -8.68 8.80 6.92
C PRO A 39 -9.79 8.18 7.79
N PRO A 40 -9.74 6.87 8.04
CA PRO A 40 -10.71 6.19 8.91
C PRO A 40 -10.46 6.50 10.39
N GLY A 41 -11.52 6.46 11.19
CA GLY A 41 -11.49 6.69 12.65
C GLY A 41 -12.03 8.06 13.08
N GLN A 42 -12.15 8.28 14.39
CA GLN A 42 -12.46 9.60 14.94
C GLN A 42 -11.30 10.56 14.65
N ARG A 43 -11.64 11.77 14.18
CA ARG A 43 -10.65 12.74 13.71
C ARG A 43 -10.39 13.77 14.80
N SER A 44 -9.11 13.98 15.14
CA SER A 44 -8.72 15.20 15.83
C SER A 44 -8.84 16.38 14.85
N PRO A 45 -9.46 17.50 15.23
CA PRO A 45 -9.65 18.65 14.34
C PRO A 45 -8.34 19.24 13.81
N ARG A 46 -7.21 19.02 14.51
CA ARG A 46 -5.88 19.51 14.09
C ARG A 46 -5.22 18.55 13.10
N ARG A 47 -4.91 19.04 11.90
CA ARG A 47 -3.97 18.39 10.97
C ARG A 47 -2.55 18.64 11.47
N ARG A 48 -1.84 17.58 11.86
CA ARG A 48 -0.40 17.67 12.18
C ARG A 48 0.41 17.51 10.90
N LYS A 49 1.49 18.27 10.78
CA LYS A 49 2.49 18.08 9.73
C LYS A 49 3.07 16.66 9.86
N ILE A 50 3.19 15.95 8.74
CA ILE A 50 3.82 14.63 8.70
C ILE A 50 5.34 14.84 8.75
N SER A 51 6.05 13.98 9.47
CA SER A 51 7.51 13.98 9.48
C SER A 51 8.05 13.22 8.26
N ASP A 52 9.30 13.46 7.88
CA ASP A 52 9.94 12.75 6.76
C ASP A 52 9.89 11.21 6.93
N TYR A 53 10.05 10.73 8.17
CA TYR A 53 9.85 9.32 8.49
C TYR A 53 8.41 8.87 8.25
N GLY A 54 7.42 9.69 8.63
CA GLY A 54 6.01 9.42 8.41
C GLY A 54 5.67 9.32 6.92
N ASP A 55 6.26 10.18 6.09
CA ASP A 55 6.08 10.14 4.64
C ASP A 55 6.70 8.87 4.04
N ARG A 56 7.95 8.54 4.39
CA ARG A 56 8.61 7.28 3.97
C ARG A 56 7.83 6.05 4.43
N LEU A 57 7.32 6.05 5.66
CA LEU A 57 6.51 4.97 6.20
C LEU A 57 5.20 4.84 5.40
N LYS A 58 4.55 5.96 5.05
CA LYS A 58 3.33 5.95 4.26
C LYS A 58 3.57 5.34 2.88
N GLU A 59 4.64 5.73 2.19
CA GLU A 59 5.02 5.16 0.89
C GLU A 59 5.29 3.66 0.98
N LYS A 60 6.09 3.22 1.95
CA LYS A 60 6.34 1.79 2.19
C LYS A 60 5.03 1.03 2.42
N GLN A 61 4.16 1.56 3.27
CA GLN A 61 2.88 0.91 3.58
C GLN A 61 1.94 0.88 2.37
N LYS A 62 1.97 1.90 1.49
CA LYS A 62 1.19 1.89 0.23
C LYS A 62 1.59 0.72 -0.64
N VAL A 63 2.87 0.62 -1.02
CA VAL A 63 3.39 -0.45 -1.87
C VAL A 63 3.07 -1.82 -1.26
N ARG A 64 3.43 -2.02 0.00
CA ARG A 64 3.19 -3.29 0.71
C ARG A 64 1.72 -3.74 0.67
N LYS A 65 0.79 -2.79 0.82
CA LYS A 65 -0.64 -3.08 0.85
C LYS A 65 -1.24 -3.28 -0.53
N SER A 66 -0.74 -2.59 -1.56
CA SER A 66 -1.16 -2.79 -2.95
C SER A 66 -0.91 -4.24 -3.38
N TYR A 67 0.29 -4.76 -3.15
CA TYR A 67 0.65 -6.14 -3.48
C TYR A 67 0.20 -7.18 -2.44
N GLY A 68 -0.58 -6.78 -1.42
CA GLY A 68 -1.14 -7.72 -0.44
C GLY A 68 -0.13 -8.47 0.44
N VAL A 69 1.15 -8.04 0.48
CA VAL A 69 2.23 -8.77 1.18
C VAL A 69 2.36 -8.40 2.66
N LEU A 70 2.87 -9.35 3.45
CA LEU A 70 3.22 -9.11 4.85
C LEU A 70 4.54 -8.35 4.98
N GLU A 71 4.70 -7.63 6.09
CA GLU A 71 5.88 -6.78 6.35
C GLU A 71 7.19 -7.57 6.31
N ARG A 72 7.21 -8.77 6.93
CA ARG A 72 8.40 -9.65 6.93
C ARG A 72 8.76 -10.13 5.52
N GLN A 73 7.77 -10.42 4.69
CA GLN A 73 8.00 -10.83 3.31
C GLN A 73 8.50 -9.65 2.47
N PHE A 74 7.87 -8.49 2.61
CA PHE A 74 8.28 -7.26 1.93
C PHE A 74 9.73 -6.87 2.29
N GLN A 75 10.11 -6.97 3.57
CA GLN A 75 11.47 -6.67 4.00
C GLN A 75 12.50 -7.63 3.38
N ARG A 76 12.17 -8.92 3.24
CA ARG A 76 13.04 -9.90 2.56
C ARG A 76 13.21 -9.57 1.08
N MET A 77 12.11 -9.27 0.39
CA MET A 77 12.13 -8.86 -1.02
C MET A 77 12.96 -7.60 -1.22
N PHE A 78 12.84 -6.62 -0.33
CA PHE A 78 13.66 -5.40 -0.37
C PHE A 78 15.15 -5.68 -0.15
N ALA A 79 15.48 -6.54 0.82
CA ALA A 79 16.87 -6.93 1.07
C ALA A 79 17.48 -7.65 -0.14
N GLU A 80 16.70 -8.47 -0.84
CA GLU A 80 17.13 -9.12 -2.08
C GLU A 80 17.26 -8.12 -3.23
N ALA A 81 16.28 -7.23 -3.42
CA ALA A 81 16.33 -6.16 -4.43
C ALA A 81 17.56 -5.26 -4.26
N ASN A 82 17.95 -4.98 -3.02
CA ASN A 82 19.13 -4.15 -2.71
C ASN A 82 20.47 -4.87 -2.96
N ARG A 83 20.47 -6.20 -3.07
CA ARG A 83 21.67 -6.98 -3.43
C ARG A 83 21.86 -7.08 -4.94
N ARG A 84 20.81 -6.85 -5.72
CA ARG A 84 20.86 -6.90 -7.18
C ARG A 84 21.49 -5.61 -7.72
N PRO A 85 22.28 -5.68 -8.81
CA PRO A 85 22.79 -4.47 -9.46
C PRO A 85 21.64 -3.61 -10.02
N GLY A 86 21.89 -2.31 -10.18
CA GLY A 86 20.90 -1.35 -10.68
C GLY A 86 20.13 -0.61 -9.59
N ALA A 87 19.02 0.03 -9.96
CA ALA A 87 18.22 0.82 -9.04
C ALA A 87 17.37 -0.08 -8.13
N THR A 88 17.61 -0.03 -6.81
CA THR A 88 16.92 -0.86 -5.80
C THR A 88 15.39 -0.74 -5.88
N GLY A 89 14.87 0.45 -6.19
CA GLY A 89 13.42 0.69 -6.31
C GLY A 89 12.80 -0.07 -7.48
N GLU A 90 13.44 -0.04 -8.64
CA GLU A 90 12.99 -0.76 -9.84
C GLU A 90 13.09 -2.26 -9.63
N ASN A 91 14.21 -2.74 -9.07
CA ASN A 91 14.41 -4.14 -8.73
C ASN A 91 13.30 -4.65 -7.78
N LEU A 92 12.93 -3.86 -6.76
CA LEU A 92 11.86 -4.21 -5.85
C LEU A 92 10.51 -4.33 -6.58
N LEU A 93 10.18 -3.35 -7.42
CA LEU A 93 8.90 -3.34 -8.16
C LEU A 93 8.82 -4.52 -9.13
N GLN A 94 9.88 -4.77 -9.91
CA GLN A 94 9.95 -5.93 -10.79
C GLN A 94 9.74 -7.25 -10.02
N MET A 95 10.42 -7.42 -8.88
CA MET A 95 10.25 -8.61 -8.05
C MET A 95 8.85 -8.75 -7.46
N LEU A 96 8.15 -7.65 -7.19
CA LEU A 96 6.76 -7.68 -6.72
C LEU A 96 5.79 -8.02 -7.86
N GLU A 97 6.03 -7.49 -9.07
CA GLU A 97 5.21 -7.76 -10.25
C GLU A 97 5.35 -9.21 -10.75
N LEU A 98 6.53 -9.81 -10.62
CA LEU A 98 6.81 -11.20 -11.03
C LEU A 98 6.22 -12.27 -10.11
N ARG A 99 5.52 -11.88 -9.05
CA ARG A 99 4.93 -12.87 -8.14
C ARG A 99 3.74 -13.56 -8.79
N LEU A 100 3.63 -14.86 -8.58
CA LEU A 100 2.55 -15.69 -9.14
C LEU A 100 1.14 -15.26 -8.70
N ASP A 101 0.98 -14.60 -7.56
CA ASP A 101 -0.32 -14.07 -7.11
C ASP A 101 -0.73 -12.76 -7.79
N ASN A 102 0.19 -12.15 -8.56
CA ASN A 102 -0.01 -10.87 -9.22
C ASN A 102 -0.05 -10.98 -10.77
N VAL A 103 0.60 -12.01 -11.34
CA VAL A 103 0.48 -12.43 -12.75
C VAL A 103 -0.86 -13.11 -12.99
#